data_AF-A0A2A2JTV3-F1
#
_entry.id   AF-A0A2A2JTV3-F1
#
_cell.length_a   1.000
_cell.length_b   1.000
_cell.length_c   1.000
_cell.angle_alpha   90.00
_cell.angle_beta   90.00
_cell.angle_gamma   90.00
#
_symmetry.space_group_name_H-M   'P 1'
#
loop_
_entity.id
_entity.type
_entity.pdbx_description
1 polymer ?
#
loop_
_entity_poly.entity_id
_entity_poly.type
_entity_poly.pdbx_seq_one_letter_code
_entity_poly.pdbx_strand_id
1 'polypeptide(L)'
;MTLHVTLSLWPMLYYSTEFLTRANISNETAELMSNVMLFVSSFSTLLGMFIVESLPRRFLLLSTAVVNVSSVLFFSLFAHFQYLWDPLKYGCIIALIIWGMSYSIALGPIAWFLTAELVPLDVRAAAVSLSLCINQLTALIFCFVTLPLYSAFGALVLIPLFVLPPVAIIVILFLQLPETRNREIVDIIRDLTSGAKRNTIKMSVLEKESHARDNN
;
A
#
# COMPACT_ATOMS: atom_id res chain seq x y z
N MET A 1 7.37 6.84 2.94
CA MET A 1 6.28 6.99 1.94
C MET A 1 5.79 5.64 1.41
N THR A 2 6.66 4.76 0.92
CA THR A 2 6.27 3.44 0.37
C THR A 2 5.64 2.49 1.41
N LEU A 3 6.08 2.59 2.67
CA LEU A 3 5.54 1.78 3.77
C LEU A 3 4.05 2.04 4.04
N HIS A 4 3.52 3.24 3.74
CA HIS A 4 2.10 3.48 3.96
C HIS A 4 1.19 2.64 3.04
N VAL A 5 1.70 2.16 1.90
CA VAL A 5 0.95 1.28 0.99
C VAL A 5 0.80 -0.13 1.59
N THR A 6 1.68 -0.54 2.51
CA THR A 6 1.62 -1.85 3.16
C THR A 6 0.79 -1.84 4.44
N LEU A 7 0.32 -0.69 4.90
CA LEU A 7 -0.49 -0.55 6.12
C LEU A 7 -1.79 -1.35 6.05
N SER A 8 -2.39 -1.45 4.86
CA SER A 8 -3.63 -2.18 4.65
C SER A 8 -3.47 -3.69 4.74
N LEU A 9 -2.24 -4.22 4.67
CA LEU A 9 -1.97 -5.65 4.69
C LEU A 9 -2.41 -6.29 6.00
N TRP A 10 -1.91 -5.79 7.14
CA TRP A 10 -2.10 -6.45 8.43
C TRP A 10 -3.57 -6.56 8.85
N PRO A 11 -4.38 -5.47 8.78
CA PRO A 11 -5.79 -5.57 9.10
C PRO A 11 -6.54 -6.52 8.15
N MET A 12 -6.21 -6.48 6.85
CA MET A 12 -6.86 -7.34 5.85
C MET A 12 -6.50 -8.81 6.01
N LEU A 13 -5.27 -9.14 6.36
CA LEU A 13 -4.86 -10.52 6.66
C LEU A 13 -5.51 -11.03 7.93
N TYR A 14 -5.46 -10.26 9.04
CA TYR A 14 -6.01 -10.69 10.32
C TYR A 14 -7.54 -10.81 10.31
N TYR A 15 -8.23 -9.92 9.60
CA TYR A 15 -9.69 -9.92 9.53
C TYR A 15 -10.25 -10.52 8.24
N SER A 16 -9.42 -11.15 7.41
CA SER A 16 -9.84 -11.81 6.16
C SER A 16 -11.03 -12.75 6.35
N THR A 17 -10.95 -13.65 7.33
CA THR A 17 -12.04 -14.58 7.66
C THR A 17 -13.28 -13.85 8.14
N GLU A 18 -13.14 -12.85 9.01
CA GLU A 18 -14.28 -12.06 9.51
C GLU A 18 -14.95 -11.28 8.38
N PHE A 19 -14.18 -10.71 7.45
CA PHE A 19 -14.73 -10.02 6.27
C PHE A 19 -15.51 -10.97 5.36
N LEU A 20 -15.06 -12.21 5.19
CA LEU A 20 -15.78 -13.23 4.43
C LEU A 20 -17.04 -13.71 5.17
N THR A 21 -16.96 -13.94 6.48
CA THR A 21 -18.13 -14.30 7.31
C THR A 21 -19.20 -13.21 7.27
N ARG A 22 -18.78 -11.93 7.34
CA ARG A 22 -19.67 -10.76 7.20
C ARG A 22 -20.20 -10.56 5.79
N ALA A 23 -19.53 -11.15 4.79
CA ALA A 23 -20.03 -11.28 3.42
C ALA A 23 -21.02 -12.48 3.26
N ASN A 24 -21.59 -12.97 4.36
CA ASN A 24 -22.62 -14.01 4.38
C ASN A 24 -22.12 -15.33 3.75
N ILE A 25 -20.84 -15.63 3.99
CA ILE A 25 -20.17 -16.91 3.70
C ILE A 25 -20.13 -17.70 5.02
N SER A 26 -20.28 -19.02 4.95
CA SER A 26 -20.18 -19.87 6.14
C SER A 26 -18.77 -19.84 6.73
N ASN A 27 -18.65 -19.94 8.06
CA ASN A 27 -17.35 -19.87 8.75
C ASN A 27 -16.35 -20.90 8.23
N GLU A 28 -16.78 -22.15 8.00
CA GLU A 28 -15.91 -23.20 7.44
C GLU A 28 -15.38 -22.84 6.05
N THR A 29 -16.22 -22.24 5.20
CA THR A 29 -15.80 -21.82 3.85
C THR A 29 -14.92 -20.58 3.93
N ALA A 30 -15.21 -19.64 4.83
CA ALA A 30 -14.40 -18.45 5.04
C ALA A 30 -12.98 -18.79 5.49
N GLU A 31 -12.82 -19.69 6.46
CA GLU A 31 -11.51 -20.17 6.93
C GLU A 31 -10.73 -20.88 5.83
N LEU A 32 -11.40 -21.76 5.07
CA LEU A 32 -10.78 -22.44 3.94
C LEU A 32 -10.27 -21.44 2.89
N MET A 33 -11.08 -20.42 2.55
CA MET A 33 -10.71 -19.42 1.55
C MET A 33 -9.58 -18.50 2.04
N SER A 34 -9.54 -18.15 3.33
CA SER A 34 -8.42 -17.43 3.93
C SER A 34 -7.11 -18.24 3.84
N ASN A 35 -7.17 -19.54 4.09
CA ASN A 35 -6.01 -20.43 3.95
C ASN A 35 -5.55 -20.54 2.48
N VAL A 36 -6.49 -20.67 1.54
CA VAL A 36 -6.21 -20.68 0.10
C VAL A 36 -5.56 -19.37 -0.33
N MET A 37 -6.07 -18.23 0.12
CA MET A 37 -5.48 -16.91 -0.16
C MET A 37 -4.02 -16.86 0.29
N LEU A 38 -3.71 -17.31 1.51
CA LEU A 38 -2.33 -17.32 2.03
C LEU A 38 -1.41 -18.24 1.21
N PHE A 39 -1.90 -19.40 0.82
CA PHE A 39 -1.13 -20.35 -0.01
C PHE A 39 -0.83 -19.78 -1.40
N VAL A 40 -1.86 -19.25 -2.06
CA VAL A 40 -1.74 -18.60 -3.39
C VAL A 40 -0.83 -17.37 -3.32
N SER A 41 -0.94 -16.57 -2.26
CA SER A 41 -0.09 -15.40 -2.04
C SER A 41 1.37 -15.80 -1.82
N SER A 42 1.62 -16.91 -1.12
CA SER A 42 2.99 -17.43 -0.91
C SER A 42 3.63 -17.90 -2.22
N PHE A 43 2.87 -18.63 -3.04
CA PHE A 43 3.33 -19.05 -4.37
C PHE A 43 3.55 -17.85 -5.31
N SER A 44 2.68 -16.84 -5.21
CA SER A 44 2.81 -15.60 -5.98
C SER A 44 4.06 -14.81 -5.63
N THR A 45 4.52 -14.84 -4.38
CA THR A 45 5.80 -14.24 -3.98
C THR A 45 6.99 -14.91 -4.68
N LEU A 46 6.97 -16.24 -4.83
CA LEU A 46 8.02 -16.99 -5.54
C LEU A 46 8.07 -16.58 -7.02
N LEU A 47 6.91 -16.47 -7.67
CA LEU A 47 6.81 -15.96 -9.04
C LEU A 47 7.23 -14.50 -9.14
N GLY A 48 6.86 -13.69 -8.15
CA GLY A 48 7.22 -12.28 -8.03
C GLY A 48 8.72 -12.05 -8.10
N MET A 49 9.52 -12.92 -7.46
CA MET A 49 10.98 -12.83 -7.48
C MET A 49 11.54 -12.78 -8.92
N PHE A 50 11.06 -13.64 -9.81
CA PHE A 50 11.50 -13.67 -11.21
C PHE A 50 10.98 -12.47 -12.02
N ILE A 51 9.74 -12.05 -11.74
CA ILE A 51 9.09 -10.94 -12.45
C ILE A 51 9.76 -9.59 -12.11
N VAL A 52 10.16 -9.41 -10.84
CA VAL A 52 10.82 -8.19 -10.35
C VAL A 52 12.16 -7.94 -11.04
N GLU A 53 12.89 -8.99 -11.42
CA GLU A 53 14.16 -8.85 -12.15
C GLU A 53 13.95 -8.51 -13.63
N SER A 54 12.81 -8.90 -14.20
CA SER A 54 12.55 -8.80 -15.64
C SER A 54 11.85 -7.48 -16.05
N LEU A 55 11.09 -6.86 -15.13
CA LEU A 55 10.27 -5.68 -15.43
C LEU A 55 10.81 -4.39 -14.79
N PRO A 56 10.55 -3.22 -15.40
CA PRO A 56 10.89 -1.94 -14.79
C PRO A 56 10.12 -1.75 -13.47
N ARG A 57 10.87 -1.54 -12.38
CA ARG A 57 10.35 -1.46 -11.00
C ARG A 57 9.19 -0.46 -10.84
N ARG A 58 9.25 0.68 -11.54
CA ARG A 58 8.19 1.71 -11.53
C ARG A 58 6.88 1.17 -12.09
N PHE A 59 6.93 0.51 -13.25
CA PHE A 59 5.74 -0.06 -13.88
C PHE A 59 5.16 -1.19 -13.02
N LEU A 60 6.02 -2.05 -12.48
CA LEU A 60 5.60 -3.16 -11.65
C LEU A 60 4.95 -2.70 -10.33
N LEU A 61 5.51 -1.68 -9.68
CA LEU A 61 4.95 -1.08 -8.47
C LEU A 61 3.61 -0.37 -8.78
N LEU A 62 3.54 0.43 -9.84
CA LEU A 62 2.33 1.18 -10.18
C LEU A 62 1.18 0.25 -10.60
N SER A 63 1.46 -0.75 -11.44
CA SER A 63 0.46 -1.72 -11.89
C SER A 63 -0.09 -2.54 -10.73
N THR A 64 0.77 -3.11 -9.87
CA THR A 64 0.32 -3.88 -8.72
C THR A 64 -0.38 -3.03 -7.66
N ALA A 65 0.00 -1.75 -7.50
CA ALA A 65 -0.71 -0.83 -6.62
C ALA A 65 -2.13 -0.54 -7.13
N VAL A 66 -2.29 -0.29 -8.43
CA VAL A 66 -3.61 -0.09 -9.05
C VAL A 66 -4.47 -1.33 -8.90
N VAL A 67 -3.93 -2.51 -9.18
CA VAL A 67 -4.67 -3.79 -9.02
C VAL A 67 -5.08 -4.00 -7.57
N ASN A 68 -4.20 -3.69 -6.61
CA ASN A 68 -4.50 -3.81 -5.18
C ASN A 68 -5.68 -2.90 -4.79
N VAL A 69 -5.62 -1.62 -5.15
CA VAL A 69 -6.69 -0.64 -4.88
C VAL A 69 -8.00 -1.05 -5.55
N SER A 70 -7.96 -1.46 -6.81
CA SER A 70 -9.17 -1.91 -7.52
C SER A 70 -9.77 -3.15 -6.85
N SER A 71 -8.94 -4.08 -6.38
CA SER A 71 -9.41 -5.31 -5.73
C SER A 71 -10.13 -5.02 -4.41
N VAL A 72 -9.60 -4.11 -3.59
CA VAL A 72 -10.28 -3.67 -2.35
C VAL A 72 -11.59 -2.94 -2.67
N LEU A 73 -11.60 -2.12 -3.72
CA LEU A 73 -12.81 -1.42 -4.15
C LEU A 73 -13.88 -2.41 -4.64
N PHE A 74 -13.52 -3.40 -5.45
CA PHE A 74 -14.43 -4.46 -5.88
C PHE A 74 -14.93 -5.28 -4.69
N PHE A 75 -14.06 -5.63 -3.74
CA PHE A 75 -14.45 -6.32 -2.51
C PHE A 75 -15.51 -5.53 -1.74
N SER A 76 -15.30 -4.24 -1.52
CA SER A 76 -16.25 -3.39 -0.79
C SER A 76 -17.58 -3.23 -1.54
N LEU A 77 -17.55 -3.09 -2.87
CA LEU A 77 -18.76 -3.04 -3.69
C LEU A 77 -19.55 -4.35 -3.62
N PHE A 78 -18.89 -5.51 -3.80
CA PHE A 78 -19.56 -6.80 -3.72
C PHE A 78 -20.11 -7.06 -2.31
N ALA A 79 -19.37 -6.68 -1.26
CA ALA A 79 -19.82 -6.78 0.12
C ALA A 79 -20.97 -5.81 0.46
N HIS A 80 -21.20 -4.76 -0.32
CA HIS A 80 -22.37 -3.89 -0.20
C HIS A 80 -23.59 -4.45 -0.95
N PHE A 81 -23.38 -4.88 -2.20
CA PHE A 81 -24.45 -5.39 -3.06
C PHE A 81 -24.85 -6.84 -2.78
N GLN A 82 -24.13 -7.57 -1.92
CA GLN A 82 -24.43 -8.95 -1.54
C GLN A 82 -25.87 -9.16 -1.03
N TYR A 83 -26.50 -8.12 -0.44
CA TYR A 83 -27.87 -8.23 0.08
C TYR A 83 -28.90 -8.34 -1.04
N LEU A 84 -28.54 -7.88 -2.24
CA LEU A 84 -29.38 -7.92 -3.42
C LEU A 84 -29.26 -9.27 -4.15
N TRP A 85 -28.04 -9.81 -4.31
CA TRP A 85 -27.75 -10.94 -5.19
C TRP A 85 -26.78 -11.95 -4.53
N ASP A 86 -27.25 -13.17 -4.23
CA ASP A 86 -26.48 -14.27 -3.61
C ASP A 86 -25.15 -14.65 -4.34
N PRO A 87 -25.06 -14.64 -5.68
CA PRO A 87 -23.81 -15.00 -6.38
C PRO A 87 -22.64 -14.03 -6.14
N LEU A 88 -22.90 -12.82 -5.64
CA LEU A 88 -21.86 -11.80 -5.41
C LEU A 88 -20.88 -12.20 -4.30
N LYS A 89 -21.26 -13.15 -3.44
CA LYS A 89 -20.39 -13.73 -2.40
C LYS A 89 -19.11 -14.33 -2.97
N TYR A 90 -19.20 -14.99 -4.14
CA TYR A 90 -18.03 -15.52 -4.84
C TYR A 90 -17.12 -14.42 -5.39
N GLY A 91 -17.70 -13.26 -5.76
CA GLY A 91 -16.94 -12.07 -6.16
C GLY A 91 -16.06 -11.52 -5.04
N CYS A 92 -16.55 -11.52 -3.79
CA CYS A 92 -15.76 -11.14 -2.63
C CYS A 92 -14.53 -12.04 -2.43
N ILE A 93 -14.70 -13.36 -2.57
CA ILE A 93 -13.60 -14.33 -2.45
C ILE A 93 -12.53 -14.06 -3.51
N ILE A 94 -12.94 -13.91 -4.77
CA ILE A 94 -12.02 -13.68 -5.88
C ILE A 94 -11.26 -12.36 -5.70
N ALA A 95 -11.96 -11.28 -5.32
CA ALA A 95 -11.34 -9.98 -5.07
C ALA A 95 -10.29 -10.04 -3.95
N LEU A 96 -10.56 -10.80 -2.88
CA LEU A 96 -9.63 -10.97 -1.77
C LEU A 96 -8.37 -11.78 -2.18
N ILE A 97 -8.54 -12.83 -2.99
CA ILE A 97 -7.41 -13.61 -3.52
C ILE A 97 -6.55 -12.76 -4.46
N ILE A 98 -7.15 -12.02 -5.39
CA ILE A 98 -6.42 -11.14 -6.32
C ILE A 98 -5.68 -10.05 -5.55
N TRP A 99 -6.29 -9.51 -4.48
CA TRP A 99 -5.64 -8.55 -3.60
C TRP A 99 -4.36 -9.13 -2.97
N GLY A 100 -4.45 -10.34 -2.41
CA GLY A 100 -3.30 -11.05 -1.80
C GLY A 100 -2.19 -11.36 -2.82
N MET A 101 -2.57 -11.87 -4.00
CA MET A 101 -1.64 -12.14 -5.10
C MET A 101 -0.88 -10.90 -5.55
N SER A 102 -1.61 -9.82 -5.83
CA SER A 102 -1.04 -8.57 -6.33
C SER A 102 -0.10 -7.93 -5.31
N TYR A 103 -0.43 -8.04 -4.03
CA TYR A 103 0.43 -7.61 -2.95
C TYR A 103 1.74 -8.42 -2.90
N SER A 104 1.65 -9.75 -2.98
CA SER A 104 2.78 -10.66 -2.91
C SER A 104 3.76 -10.57 -4.09
N ILE A 105 3.25 -10.33 -5.30
CA ILE A 105 4.10 -10.33 -6.52
C ILE A 105 5.15 -9.22 -6.50
N ALA A 106 4.78 -8.01 -6.03
CA ALA A 106 5.64 -6.85 -6.20
C ALA A 106 5.51 -5.82 -5.08
N LEU A 107 4.29 -5.57 -4.61
CA LEU A 107 4.03 -4.50 -3.65
C LEU A 107 4.79 -4.72 -2.34
N GLY A 108 4.86 -5.98 -1.88
CA GLY A 108 5.65 -6.39 -0.73
C GLY A 108 7.14 -6.11 -0.91
N PRO A 109 7.87 -6.94 -1.68
CA PRO A 109 9.34 -6.86 -1.73
C PRO A 109 9.84 -5.50 -2.21
N ILE A 110 9.23 -4.92 -3.25
CA ILE A 110 9.73 -3.67 -3.84
C ILE A 110 9.59 -2.50 -2.86
N ALA A 111 8.51 -2.44 -2.05
CA ALA A 111 8.35 -1.35 -1.08
C ALA A 111 9.44 -1.36 -0.01
N TRP A 112 9.88 -2.54 0.43
CA TRP A 112 10.97 -2.70 1.39
C TRP A 112 12.32 -2.32 0.77
N PHE A 113 12.61 -2.82 -0.43
CA PHE A 113 13.87 -2.50 -1.12
C PHE A 113 13.99 -1.01 -1.43
N LEU A 114 12.93 -0.39 -1.95
CA LEU A 114 12.94 1.04 -2.26
C LEU A 114 13.17 1.90 -1.02
N THR A 115 12.61 1.51 0.13
CA THR A 115 12.83 2.23 1.39
C THR A 115 14.29 2.14 1.85
N ALA A 116 14.96 1.01 1.63
CA ALA A 116 16.38 0.85 1.96
C ALA A 116 17.31 1.59 0.97
N GLU A 117 16.93 1.69 -0.30
CA GLU A 117 17.68 2.41 -1.34
C GLU A 117 17.66 3.94 -1.14
N LEU A 118 16.56 4.49 -0.61
CA LEU A 118 16.37 5.93 -0.42
C LEU A 118 17.19 6.53 0.74
N VAL A 119 17.76 5.69 1.61
CA VAL A 119 18.43 6.16 2.84
C VAL A 119 19.96 6.03 2.70
N PRO A 120 20.72 7.11 3.02
CA PRO A 120 22.18 7.07 3.00
C PRO A 120 22.74 6.03 3.98
N LEU A 121 23.87 5.41 3.59
CA LEU A 121 24.45 4.25 4.26
C LEU A 121 24.71 4.49 5.76
N ASP A 122 25.14 5.69 6.13
CA ASP A 122 25.60 6.02 7.48
C ASP A 122 24.48 6.02 8.53
N VAL A 123 23.23 6.27 8.13
CA VAL A 123 22.07 6.33 9.04
C VAL A 123 20.98 5.33 8.69
N ARG A 124 21.26 4.41 7.76
CA ARG A 124 20.28 3.47 7.20
C ARG A 124 19.59 2.62 8.27
N ALA A 125 20.37 2.03 9.17
CA ALA A 125 19.82 1.14 10.19
C ALA A 125 18.85 1.88 11.14
N ALA A 126 19.20 3.09 11.58
CA ALA A 126 18.38 3.89 12.48
C ALA A 126 17.10 4.42 11.79
N ALA A 127 17.22 4.91 10.55
CA ALA A 127 16.08 5.44 9.81
C ALA A 127 15.10 4.34 9.37
N VAL A 128 15.60 3.17 8.94
CA VAL A 128 14.74 2.04 8.54
C VAL A 128 14.01 1.46 9.75
N SER A 129 14.68 1.29 10.90
CA SER A 129 14.04 0.78 12.11
C SER A 129 12.99 1.74 12.68
N LEU A 130 13.24 3.05 12.68
CA LEU A 130 12.24 4.05 13.08
C LEU A 130 11.04 4.05 12.13
N SER A 131 11.30 4.01 10.82
CA SER A 131 10.23 3.94 9.80
C SER A 131 9.39 2.68 9.95
N LEU A 132 10.03 1.55 10.25
CA LEU A 132 9.37 0.29 10.53
C LEU A 132 8.51 0.38 11.80
N CYS A 133 9.05 0.95 12.87
CA CYS A 133 8.32 1.14 14.13
C CYS A 133 7.05 1.97 13.90
N ILE A 134 7.16 3.12 13.22
CA ILE A 134 6.01 3.97 12.89
C ILE A 134 5.00 3.23 12.01
N ASN A 135 5.48 2.46 11.03
CA ASN A 135 4.64 1.66 10.16
C ASN A 135 3.84 0.61 10.94
N GLN A 136 4.51 -0.14 11.81
CA GLN A 136 3.84 -1.18 12.60
C GLN A 136 2.90 -0.59 13.64
N LEU A 137 3.25 0.54 14.28
CA LEU A 137 2.35 1.25 15.18
C LEU A 137 1.08 1.72 14.46
N THR A 138 1.23 2.29 13.26
CA THR A 138 0.09 2.73 12.46
C THR A 138 -0.76 1.54 12.02
N ALA A 139 -0.15 0.43 11.60
CA ALA A 139 -0.86 -0.79 11.25
C ALA A 139 -1.64 -1.37 12.43
N LEU A 140 -1.06 -1.35 13.65
CA LEU A 140 -1.76 -1.77 14.87
C LEU A 140 -2.97 -0.89 15.16
N ILE A 141 -2.82 0.43 15.07
CA ILE A 141 -3.95 1.37 15.24
C ILE A 141 -5.05 1.04 14.23
N PHE A 142 -4.69 0.81 12.96
CA PHE A 142 -5.64 0.43 11.93
C PHE A 142 -6.34 -0.89 12.25
N CYS A 143 -5.65 -1.92 12.74
CA CYS A 143 -6.28 -3.17 13.17
C CYS A 143 -7.36 -2.91 14.24
N PHE A 144 -7.03 -2.15 15.28
CA PHE A 144 -7.98 -1.84 16.36
C PHE A 144 -9.17 -0.99 15.90
N VAL A 145 -8.96 -0.07 14.95
CA VAL A 145 -10.02 0.82 14.45
C VAL A 145 -10.90 0.13 13.40
N THR A 146 -10.35 -0.77 12.59
CA THR A 146 -11.06 -1.36 11.44
C THR A 146 -12.28 -2.17 11.87
N LEU A 147 -12.14 -3.04 12.87
CA LEU A 147 -13.22 -3.94 13.31
C LEU A 147 -14.45 -3.20 13.88
N PRO A 148 -14.33 -2.22 14.82
CA PRO A 148 -15.48 -1.47 15.32
C PRO A 148 -16.10 -0.55 14.26
N LEU A 149 -15.30 0.03 13.36
CA LEU A 149 -15.83 0.83 12.26
C LEU A 149 -16.62 -0.03 11.26
N TYR A 150 -16.12 -1.23 10.98
CA TYR A 150 -16.79 -2.20 10.12
C TYR A 150 -18.11 -2.70 10.73
N SER A 151 -18.19 -2.84 12.07
CA SER A 151 -19.46 -3.21 12.72
C SER A 151 -20.49 -2.06 12.73
N ALA A 152 -20.04 -0.82 12.86
CA ALA A 152 -20.93 0.34 12.95
C ALA A 152 -21.52 0.78 11.59
N PHE A 153 -20.72 0.74 10.52
CA PHE A 153 -21.10 1.30 9.22
C PHE A 153 -21.03 0.27 8.07
N GLY A 154 -20.66 -0.98 8.34
CA GLY A 154 -20.58 -2.04 7.36
C GLY A 154 -19.41 -1.91 6.38
N ALA A 155 -19.53 -2.61 5.24
CA ALA A 155 -18.45 -2.78 4.27
C ALA A 155 -18.01 -1.48 3.55
N LEU A 156 -18.84 -0.42 3.59
CA LEU A 156 -18.53 0.86 2.94
C LEU A 156 -17.38 1.62 3.63
N VAL A 157 -17.09 1.35 4.91
CA VAL A 157 -15.98 1.99 5.60
C VAL A 157 -14.62 1.46 5.14
N LEU A 158 -14.57 0.29 4.51
CA LEU A 158 -13.34 -0.18 3.88
C LEU A 158 -12.86 0.76 2.76
N ILE A 159 -13.77 1.51 2.12
CA ILE A 159 -13.43 2.44 1.04
C ILE A 159 -12.60 3.63 1.56
N PRO A 160 -13.08 4.50 2.45
CA PRO A 160 -12.28 5.62 2.92
C PRO A 160 -11.02 5.17 3.68
N LEU A 161 -11.05 4.00 4.31
CA LEU A 161 -9.96 3.51 5.17
C LEU A 161 -8.84 2.83 4.37
N PHE A 162 -9.18 2.05 3.34
CA PHE A 162 -8.20 1.25 2.58
C PHE A 162 -8.04 1.67 1.11
N VAL A 163 -8.92 2.51 0.54
CA VAL A 163 -8.80 2.99 -0.85
C VAL A 163 -8.18 4.38 -0.89
N LEU A 164 -8.61 5.32 -0.05
CA LEU A 164 -8.12 6.71 -0.10
C LEU A 164 -6.61 6.84 0.18
N PRO A 165 -6.03 6.23 1.24
CA PRO A 165 -4.61 6.42 1.53
C PRO A 165 -3.69 5.83 0.43
N PRO A 166 -3.92 4.60 -0.08
CA PRO A 166 -3.11 4.06 -1.18
C PRO A 166 -3.26 4.86 -2.47
N VAL A 167 -4.45 5.38 -2.81
CA VAL A 167 -4.64 6.24 -3.99
C VAL A 167 -3.81 7.51 -3.89
N ALA A 168 -3.83 8.19 -2.73
CA ALA A 168 -3.01 9.38 -2.52
C ALA A 168 -1.51 9.06 -2.68
N ILE A 169 -1.07 7.90 -2.20
CA ILE A 169 0.33 7.48 -2.31
C ILE A 169 0.69 7.07 -3.74
N ILE A 170 -0.21 6.44 -4.49
CA ILE A 170 -0.01 6.14 -5.92
C ILE A 170 0.22 7.44 -6.70
N VAL A 171 -0.58 8.48 -6.42
CA VAL A 171 -0.41 9.80 -7.06
C VAL A 171 0.93 10.42 -6.68
N ILE A 172 1.30 10.38 -5.40
CA ILE A 172 2.60 10.89 -4.92
C ILE A 172 3.76 10.10 -5.55
N LEU A 173 3.69 8.77 -5.60
CA LEU A 173 4.68 7.91 -6.25
C LEU A 173 4.77 8.19 -7.75
N PHE A 174 3.64 8.43 -8.43
CA PHE A 174 3.66 8.76 -9.84
C PHE A 174 4.38 10.07 -10.13
N LEU A 175 4.21 11.08 -9.25
CA LEU A 175 4.83 12.41 -9.37
C LEU A 175 6.28 12.47 -8.87
N GLN A 176 6.62 11.72 -7.82
CA GLN A 176 7.91 11.83 -7.12
C GLN A 176 8.91 10.74 -7.48
N LEU A 177 8.51 9.65 -8.15
CA LEU A 177 9.42 8.57 -8.51
C LEU A 177 9.97 8.79 -9.94
N PRO A 178 11.18 9.37 -10.11
CA PRO A 178 11.87 9.34 -11.39
C PRO A 178 12.21 7.90 -11.79
N GLU A 179 12.17 7.62 -13.09
CA GLU A 179 12.43 6.30 -13.68
C GLU A 179 13.80 5.75 -13.23
N THR A 180 13.84 4.66 -12.46
CA THR A 180 15.09 4.07 -11.93
C THR A 180 15.80 3.10 -12.89
N ARG A 181 15.37 3.01 -14.16
CA ARG A 181 16.00 2.09 -15.12
C ARG A 181 17.28 2.70 -15.71
N ASN A 182 18.40 2.00 -15.56
CA ASN A 182 19.73 2.32 -16.11
C ASN A 182 20.49 3.52 -15.50
N ARG A 183 20.27 3.86 -14.22
CA ARG A 183 21.13 4.84 -13.51
C ARG A 183 21.74 4.23 -12.27
N GLU A 184 23.01 4.53 -12.01
CA GLU A 184 23.67 4.11 -10.78
C GLU A 184 22.97 4.73 -9.56
N ILE A 185 23.01 4.01 -8.43
CA ILE A 185 22.45 4.44 -7.13
C ILE A 185 22.92 5.87 -6.77
N VAL A 186 24.13 6.24 -7.17
CA VAL A 186 24.74 7.56 -6.96
C VAL A 186 23.96 8.66 -7.67
N ASP A 187 23.47 8.45 -8.90
CA ASP A 187 22.71 9.44 -9.65
C ASP A 187 21.29 9.64 -9.09
N ILE A 188 20.68 8.57 -8.57
CA ILE A 188 19.36 8.63 -7.91
C ILE A 188 19.44 9.47 -6.62
N ILE A 189 20.50 9.26 -5.82
CA ILE A 189 20.76 10.04 -4.61
C ILE A 189 21.05 11.51 -4.98
N ARG A 190 21.77 11.77 -6.08
CA ARG A 190 22.09 13.12 -6.57
C ARG A 190 20.84 13.86 -7.04
N ASP A 191 19.93 13.18 -7.75
CA ASP A 191 18.68 13.79 -8.23
C ASP A 191 17.70 14.04 -7.10
N LEU A 192 17.56 13.12 -6.13
CA LEU A 192 16.73 13.33 -4.94
C LEU A 192 17.29 14.45 -4.04
N THR A 193 18.61 14.53 -3.89
CA THR A 193 19.27 15.63 -3.16
C THR A 193 19.13 16.95 -3.92
N SER A 194 19.16 16.95 -5.26
CA SER A 194 18.97 18.16 -6.08
C SER A 194 17.52 18.65 -6.08
N GLY A 195 16.54 17.74 -6.09
CA GLY A 195 15.11 18.05 -5.93
C GLY A 195 14.76 18.53 -4.52
N ALA A 196 15.36 17.92 -3.49
CA ALA A 196 15.26 18.38 -2.10
C ALA A 196 15.90 19.77 -1.94
N LYS A 197 17.09 20.01 -2.51
CA LYS A 197 17.72 21.35 -2.56
C LYS A 197 16.83 22.36 -3.26
N ARG A 198 16.15 21.99 -4.36
CA ARG A 198 15.25 22.89 -5.08
C ARG A 198 14.05 23.30 -4.23
N ASN A 199 13.47 22.39 -3.43
CA ASN A 199 12.38 22.70 -2.51
C ASN A 199 12.86 23.49 -1.28
N THR A 200 14.01 23.18 -0.70
CA THR A 200 14.59 23.95 0.43
C THR A 200 15.00 25.36 0.00
N ILE A 201 15.52 25.53 -1.22
CA ILE A 201 15.83 26.85 -1.79
C ILE A 201 14.55 27.63 -2.05
N LYS A 202 13.50 26.99 -2.61
CA LYS A 202 12.20 27.67 -2.80
C LYS A 202 11.57 28.11 -1.47
N MET A 203 11.65 27.27 -0.44
CA MET A 203 11.08 27.57 0.88
C MET A 203 11.83 28.70 1.58
N SER A 204 13.17 28.67 1.55
CA SER A 204 14.01 29.75 2.13
C SER A 204 13.92 31.08 1.35
N VAL A 205 13.63 31.06 0.05
CA VAL A 205 13.35 32.27 -0.73
C VAL A 205 11.96 32.84 -0.41
N LEU A 206 10.94 31.98 -0.30
CA LEU A 206 9.58 32.40 0.08
C LEU A 206 9.50 32.95 1.51
N GLU A 207 10.27 32.37 2.44
CA GLU A 207 10.36 32.86 3.83
C GLU A 207 11.06 34.22 3.93
N LYS A 208 12.08 34.45 3.09
CA LYS A 208 12.73 35.77 2.97
C LYS A 208 11.83 36.82 2.31
N GLU A 209 11.02 36.45 1.32
CA GLU A 209 10.05 37.35 0.67
C GLU A 209 8.82 37.65 1.54
N SER A 210 8.49 36.78 2.49
CA SER A 210 7.47 37.02 3.51
C SER A 210 7.96 38.04 4.55
N HIS A 211 9.17 37.84 5.09
CA HIS A 211 9.76 38.77 6.05
C HIS A 211 10.08 40.15 5.47
N ALA A 212 10.33 40.26 4.16
CA ALA A 212 10.52 41.55 3.50
C ALA A 212 9.19 42.32 3.26
N ARG A 213 8.04 41.63 3.28
CA ARG A 213 6.71 42.23 3.10
C ARG A 213 6.07 42.71 4.40
N ASP A 214 6.43 42.12 5.54
CA ASP A 214 5.93 42.55 6.86
C ASP A 214 6.72 43.74 7.45
N ASN A 215 7.87 44.09 6.87
CA ASN A 215 8.76 45.17 7.32
C ASN A 215 8.66 46.47 6.50
N ASN A 216 7.64 46.60 5.65
CA ASN A 216 7.38 47.78 4.82
C ASN A 216 5.90 48.15 4.84
#